data_AF-A0A348V3U0-F1
#
_entry.id   AF-A0A348V3U0-F1
#
_cell.length_a   1.000
_cell.length_b   1.000
_cell.length_c   1.000
_cell.angle_alpha   90.00
_cell.angle_beta   90.00
_cell.angle_gamma   90.00
#
_symmetry.space_group_name_H-M   'P 1'
#
loop_
_entity.id
_entity.type
_entity.pdbx_description
1 polymer ?
#
loop_
_entity_poly.entity_id
_entity_poly.type
_entity_poly.pdbx_seq_one_letter_code
_entity_poly.pdbx_strand_id
1 'polypeptide(L)'
;GVWCGGMLESGIGRAHNLHLATLPNFKYPNDLSASARYYQEDLIEPPIVLSRPGYIRVPEGPGLGVNPVPERIERATLRKEIFKP
;
A
#
# COMPACT_ATOMS: atom_id res chain seq x y z
N GLY A 1 16.09 -0.17 -17.23
CA GLY A 1 14.91 0.24 -16.46
C GLY A 1 14.41 -0.97 -15.70
N VAL A 2 13.82 -0.75 -14.54
CA VAL A 2 13.17 -1.77 -13.72
C VAL A 2 11.70 -1.37 -13.48
N TRP A 3 10.95 -2.25 -12.84
CA TRP A 3 9.57 -2.04 -12.38
C TRP A 3 9.39 -2.65 -10.99
N CYS A 4 8.39 -2.16 -10.27
CA CYS A 4 8.04 -2.65 -8.95
C CYS A 4 6.95 -3.71 -9.08
N GLY A 5 7.27 -4.91 -8.60
CA GLY A 5 6.32 -6.03 -8.48
C GLY A 5 5.21 -5.75 -7.48
N GLY A 6 4.13 -6.51 -7.59
CA GLY A 6 3.07 -6.59 -6.58
C GLY A 6 2.93 -8.02 -6.06
N MET A 7 2.59 -8.15 -4.78
CA MET A 7 2.41 -9.43 -4.09
C MET A 7 1.03 -9.52 -3.42
N LEU A 8 0.03 -8.82 -3.98
CA LEU A 8 -1.28 -8.63 -3.35
C LEU A 8 -1.14 -8.04 -1.94
N GLU A 9 -0.32 -7.01 -1.80
CA GLU A 9 -0.10 -6.38 -0.51
C GLU A 9 -1.36 -5.68 0.00
N SER A 10 -1.57 -5.74 1.32
CA SER A 10 -2.40 -4.74 2.00
C SER A 10 -1.86 -3.33 1.73
N GLY A 11 -2.67 -2.32 2.05
CA GLY A 11 -2.31 -0.93 1.85
C GLY A 11 -0.99 -0.52 2.50
N ILE A 12 -0.55 -1.18 3.57
CA ILE A 12 0.72 -0.91 4.25
C ILE A 12 1.91 -1.24 3.33
N GLY A 13 1.96 -2.46 2.79
CA GLY A 13 3.03 -2.87 1.86
C GLY A 13 2.94 -2.11 0.54
N ARG A 14 1.72 -1.89 0.05
CA ARG A 14 1.48 -1.12 -1.18
C ARG A 14 1.97 0.31 -1.09
N ALA A 15 1.75 0.99 0.04
CA ALA A 15 2.24 2.35 0.23
C ALA A 15 3.77 2.41 0.17
N HIS A 16 4.48 1.44 0.79
CA HIS A 16 5.94 1.33 0.64
C HIS A 16 6.35 1.15 -0.82
N ASN A 17 5.69 0.25 -1.55
CA ASN A 17 5.99 0.00 -2.96
C ASN A 17 5.74 1.24 -3.83
N LEU A 18 4.69 2.03 -3.54
CA LEU A 18 4.44 3.29 -4.26
C LEU A 18 5.59 4.28 -4.07
N HIS A 19 6.10 4.43 -2.85
CA HIS A 19 7.27 5.28 -2.58
C HIS A 19 8.52 4.74 -3.30
N LEU A 20 8.78 3.43 -3.22
CA LEU A 20 9.92 2.79 -3.89
C LEU A 20 9.87 2.97 -5.41
N ALA A 21 8.70 2.82 -6.00
CA ALA A 21 8.47 2.92 -7.44
C ALA A 21 8.70 4.34 -8.01
N THR A 22 8.92 5.35 -7.16
CA THR A 22 9.31 6.70 -7.60
C THR A 22 10.81 6.84 -7.92
N LEU A 23 11.65 5.88 -7.53
CA LEU A 23 13.09 5.99 -7.71
C LEU A 23 13.50 6.02 -9.20
N PRO A 24 14.61 6.70 -9.56
CA PRO A 24 14.92 7.05 -10.95
C PRO A 24 15.04 5.91 -11.97
N ASN A 25 15.29 4.67 -11.51
CA ASN A 25 15.45 3.52 -12.40
C ASN A 25 14.14 2.75 -12.66
N PHE A 26 13.05 3.07 -11.95
CA PHE A 26 11.72 2.53 -12.22
C PHE A 26 11.11 3.22 -13.44
N LYS A 27 11.27 2.61 -14.62
CA LYS A 27 10.95 3.20 -15.93
C LYS A 27 9.84 2.49 -16.68
N TYR A 28 9.39 1.33 -16.19
CA TYR A 28 8.25 0.62 -16.76
C TYR A 28 7.05 0.68 -15.78
N PRO A 29 5.82 0.47 -16.27
CA PRO A 29 4.63 0.40 -15.41
C PRO A 29 4.81 -0.64 -14.30
N ASN A 30 4.41 -0.26 -13.08
CA ASN A 30 4.51 -1.10 -11.90
C ASN A 30 3.22 -1.93 -11.74
N ASP A 31 3.32 -3.11 -11.12
CA ASP A 31 2.14 -3.92 -10.80
C ASP A 31 1.53 -3.48 -9.45
N LEU A 32 1.20 -2.20 -9.37
CA LEU A 32 0.58 -1.56 -8.22
C LEU A 32 -0.77 -1.01 -8.65
N SER A 33 -1.85 -1.56 -8.09
CA SER A 33 -3.24 -1.17 -8.41
C SER A 33 -3.92 -0.45 -7.24
N ALA A 34 -5.12 0.09 -7.47
CA ALA A 34 -5.96 0.62 -6.38
C ALA A 34 -6.38 -0.49 -5.39
N SER A 35 -6.59 -0.13 -4.11
CA SER A 35 -6.96 -1.06 -3.03
C SER A 35 -8.19 -1.90 -3.41
N ALA A 36 -9.21 -1.25 -3.97
CA ALA A 36 -10.48 -1.83 -4.38
C ALA A 36 -10.36 -2.92 -5.48
N ARG A 37 -9.20 -3.05 -6.15
CA ARG A 37 -8.98 -4.15 -7.09
C ARG A 37 -8.92 -5.52 -6.39
N TYR A 38 -8.44 -5.56 -5.15
CA TYR A 38 -8.15 -6.80 -4.44
C TYR A 38 -8.99 -6.97 -3.16
N TYR A 39 -9.31 -5.87 -2.48
CA TYR A 39 -9.98 -5.91 -1.19
C TYR A 39 -11.22 -5.02 -1.20
N GLN A 40 -12.33 -5.55 -0.66
CA GLN A 40 -13.53 -4.74 -0.39
C GLN A 40 -13.24 -3.67 0.65
N GLU A 41 -12.40 -3.98 1.64
CA GLU A 41 -11.93 -3.06 2.66
C GLU A 41 -10.44 -3.35 2.96
N ASP A 42 -9.61 -2.31 2.84
CA ASP A 42 -8.16 -2.40 3.07
C ASP A 42 -7.80 -2.02 4.52
N LEU A 43 -6.60 -2.35 4.96
CA LEU A 43 -6.11 -2.13 6.33
C LEU A 43 -5.67 -0.69 6.61
N ILE A 44 -5.81 0.23 5.66
CA ILE A 44 -5.34 1.62 5.77
C ILE A 44 -6.45 2.64 5.48
N GLU A 45 -6.24 3.88 5.93
CA GLU A 45 -7.03 5.06 5.59
C GLU A 45 -6.09 6.27 5.32
N PRO A 46 -6.22 6.98 4.17
CA PRO A 46 -7.10 6.66 3.04
C PRO A 46 -6.67 5.42 2.25
N PRO A 47 -7.60 4.72 1.55
CA PRO A 47 -7.23 3.64 0.66
C PRO A 47 -6.46 4.18 -0.56
N ILE A 48 -5.64 3.33 -1.18
CA ILE A 48 -4.97 3.69 -2.43
C ILE A 48 -5.98 3.68 -3.57
N VAL A 49 -6.12 4.82 -4.26
CA VAL A 49 -7.03 5.00 -5.39
C VAL A 49 -6.29 5.43 -6.64
N LEU A 50 -6.89 5.18 -7.81
CA LEU A 50 -6.40 5.76 -9.05
C LEU A 50 -6.67 7.26 -9.05
N SER A 51 -5.65 8.08 -9.29
CA SER A 51 -5.82 9.54 -9.46
C SER A 51 -6.38 9.89 -10.84
N ARG A 52 -6.09 9.05 -11.84
CA ARG A 52 -6.64 9.04 -13.20
C ARG A 52 -6.40 7.66 -13.84
N PRO A 53 -6.98 7.33 -15.00
CA PRO A 53 -6.82 6.00 -15.61
C PRO A 53 -5.35 5.60 -15.74
N GLY A 54 -4.94 4.53 -15.03
CA GLY A 54 -3.59 3.98 -15.05
C GLY A 54 -2.56 4.67 -14.14
N TYR A 55 -2.95 5.63 -13.30
CA TYR A 55 -2.03 6.36 -12.43
C TYR A 55 -2.49 6.36 -10.98
N ILE A 56 -1.53 6.22 -10.06
CA ILE A 56 -1.72 6.34 -8.62
C ILE A 56 -0.84 7.49 -8.15
N ARG A 57 -1.39 8.37 -7.30
CA ARG A 57 -0.59 9.39 -6.61
C ARG A 57 0.10 8.74 -5.42
N VAL A 58 1.38 9.03 -5.24
CA VAL A 58 2.12 8.60 -4.05
C VAL A 58 1.54 9.34 -2.84
N PRO A 59 1.14 8.65 -1.75
CA PRO A 59 0.59 9.31 -0.59
C PRO A 59 1.57 10.31 0.03
N GLU A 60 1.06 11.41 0.55
CA GLU A 60 1.84 12.50 1.13
C GLU A 60 1.74 12.50 2.66
N GLY A 61 2.73 13.11 3.32
CA GLY A 61 2.82 13.17 4.77
C GLY A 61 3.89 12.24 5.36
N PRO A 62 4.06 12.24 6.69
CA PRO A 62 5.10 11.45 7.35
C PRO A 62 4.93 9.94 7.15
N GLY A 63 6.04 9.20 7.11
CA GLY A 63 6.03 7.75 6.98
C GLY A 63 5.42 7.29 5.66
N LEU A 64 4.32 6.54 5.71
CA LEU A 64 3.66 5.99 4.53
C LEU A 64 2.74 6.97 3.81
N GLY A 65 2.39 8.09 4.45
CA GLY A 65 1.35 9.01 3.96
C GLY A 65 -0.07 8.44 4.03
N VAL A 66 -0.24 7.28 4.69
CA VAL A 66 -1.51 6.62 5.00
C VAL A 66 -1.42 6.05 6.41
N ASN A 67 -2.58 5.86 7.05
CA ASN A 67 -2.65 5.36 8.43
C ASN A 67 -3.18 3.93 8.45
N PRO A 68 -2.46 2.96 9.03
CA PRO A 68 -3.04 1.66 9.37
C PRO A 68 -4.24 1.85 10.30
N VAL A 69 -5.36 1.17 10.03
CA VAL A 69 -6.59 1.26 10.83
C VAL A 69 -6.60 0.11 11.84
N PRO A 70 -6.36 0.37 13.14
CA PRO A 70 -6.18 -0.69 14.13
C PRO A 70 -7.36 -1.65 14.20
N GLU A 71 -8.59 -1.14 14.09
CA GLU A 71 -9.81 -1.95 14.15
C GLU A 71 -9.94 -2.91 12.95
N ARG A 72 -9.51 -2.47 11.75
CA ARG A 72 -9.50 -3.31 10.55
C ARG A 72 -8.42 -4.39 10.64
N ILE A 73 -7.24 -4.03 11.16
CA ILE A 73 -6.14 -4.97 11.38
C ILE A 73 -6.53 -6.01 12.40
N GLU A 74 -7.07 -5.60 13.56
CA GLU A 74 -7.49 -6.53 14.61
C GLU A 74 -8.56 -7.50 14.08
N ARG A 75 -9.54 -7.01 13.33
CA ARG A 75 -10.57 -7.86 12.69
C ARG A 75 -10.00 -8.87 11.70
N ALA A 76 -8.93 -8.54 10.98
CA ALA A 76 -8.27 -9.42 10.02
C ALA A 76 -7.19 -10.33 10.66
N THR A 77 -6.90 -10.17 11.96
CA THR A 77 -5.81 -10.86 12.63
C THR A 77 -6.24 -12.25 13.11
N LEU A 78 -5.48 -13.29 12.72
CA LEU A 78 -5.68 -14.67 13.22
C LEU A 78 -4.78 -15.04 14.40
N ARG A 79 -3.62 -14.36 14.52
CA ARG A 79 -2.63 -14.61 15.58
C ARG A 79 -1.88 -13.32 15.87
N LYS A 80 -1.64 -13.05 17.16
CA LYS A 80 -0.93 -11.86 17.64
C LYS A 80 0.00 -12.26 18.77
N GLU A 81 1.24 -11.77 18.73
CA GLU A 81 2.21 -11.92 19.81
C GLU A 81 2.77 -10.56 20.17
N ILE A 82 2.94 -10.30 21.47
CA ILE A 82 3.49 -9.05 21.99
C ILE A 82 4.69 -9.42 22.85
N PHE A 83 5.87 -8.98 22.42
CA PHE A 83 7.11 -9.15 23.16
C PHE A 83 7.38 -7.88 23.95
N LYS A 84 7.60 -8.03 25.26
CA LYS A 84 8.06 -6.94 26.12
C LYS A 84 9.59 -7.03 26.23
N PRO A 85 10.30 -5.89 26.40
CA PRO A 85 11.74 -5.88 26.58
C PRO A 85 12.19 -6.78 27.72
#